data_AF-A0A0D6L6A5-F1
#
_entry.id   AF-A0A0D6L6A5-F1
#
_cell.length_a   1.000
_cell.length_b   1.000
_cell.length_c   1.000
_cell.angle_alpha   90.00
_cell.angle_beta   90.00
_cell.angle_gamma   90.00
#
_symmetry.space_group_name_H-M   'P 1'
#
loop_
_entity.id
_entity.type
_entity.pdbx_description
1 polymer ?
#
loop_
_entity_poly.entity_id
_entity_poly.type
_entity_poly.pdbx_seq_one_letter_code
_entity_poly.pdbx_strand_id
1 'polypeptide(L)'
;MHNYRRFILAQGQVTKRNNNYMPRASNMIELKYDCTLEVAARDRAQSCATNEIQGGLENKYMVAVSSVKDRVEAMAKGVKEWWKQVRKDAPIGMAVTFRDQHQYLPIRSFTRVRYIPTLLLYYPRSIEV
;
A
#
# COMPACT_ATOMS: atom_id res chain seq x y z
N MET A 1 -9.41 -2.76 9.04
CA MET A 1 -8.45 -3.74 8.45
C MET A 1 -7.03 -3.19 8.28
N HIS A 2 -6.82 -1.97 7.77
CA HIS A 2 -5.48 -1.42 7.56
C HIS A 2 -4.66 -1.31 8.85
N ASN A 3 -5.19 -0.67 9.91
CA ASN A 3 -4.45 -0.50 11.17
C ASN A 3 -4.07 -1.83 11.83
N TYR A 4 -4.96 -2.83 11.81
CA TYR A 4 -4.62 -4.18 12.30
C TYR A 4 -3.42 -4.77 11.56
N ARG A 5 -3.36 -4.69 10.23
CA ARG A 5 -2.22 -5.21 9.46
C ARG A 5 -0.95 -4.38 9.67
N ARG A 6 -1.08 -3.06 9.80
CA ARG A 6 0.03 -2.15 10.14
C ARG A 6 0.61 -2.46 11.52
N PHE A 7 -0.24 -2.80 12.49
CA PHE A 7 0.18 -3.23 13.82
C PHE A 7 1.01 -4.52 13.78
N ILE A 8 0.52 -5.57 13.09
CA ILE A 8 1.25 -6.83 12.92
C ILE A 8 2.58 -6.60 12.17
N LEU A 9 2.58 -5.73 11.15
CA LEU A 9 3.81 -5.32 10.47
C LEU A 9 4.78 -4.60 11.41
N ALA A 10 4.30 -3.68 12.24
CA ALA A 10 5.12 -2.94 13.20
C ALA A 10 5.76 -3.86 14.24
N GLN A 11 5.09 -4.94 14.62
CA GLN A 11 5.63 -5.98 15.50
C GLN A 11 6.67 -6.88 14.82
N GLY A 12 6.90 -6.74 13.50
CA GLY A 12 7.84 -7.56 12.75
C GLY A 12 7.31 -8.97 12.44
N GLN A 13 5.99 -9.16 12.42
CA GLN A 13 5.36 -10.48 12.25
C GLN A 13 4.92 -10.75 10.80
N VAL A 14 5.26 -9.87 9.86
CA VAL A 14 4.96 -10.05 8.43
C VAL A 14 6.15 -10.68 7.74
N THR A 15 5.95 -11.82 7.10
CA THR A 15 6.98 -12.51 6.29
C THR A 15 7.04 -11.96 4.87
N LYS A 16 8.26 -11.95 4.32
CA LYS A 16 8.56 -11.70 2.90
C LYS A 16 8.44 -13.00 2.09
N ARG A 17 8.58 -12.90 0.76
CA ARG A 17 8.62 -14.04 -0.15
C ARG A 17 9.66 -15.11 0.25
N ASN A 18 10.81 -14.69 0.77
CA ASN A 18 11.89 -15.58 1.19
C ASN A 18 11.74 -16.12 2.62
N ASN A 19 10.53 -16.08 3.20
CA ASN A 19 10.21 -16.47 4.57
C ASN A 19 10.90 -15.68 5.70
N ASN A 20 11.78 -14.73 5.38
CA ASN A 20 12.33 -13.83 6.39
C ASN A 20 11.25 -12.83 6.85
N TYR A 21 11.23 -12.56 8.15
CA TYR A 21 10.38 -11.52 8.72
C TYR A 21 10.82 -10.11 8.30
N MET A 22 9.85 -9.22 8.16
CA MET A 22 10.07 -7.78 8.06
C MET A 22 10.58 -7.24 9.41
N PRO A 23 11.47 -6.24 9.41
CA PRO A 23 11.93 -5.63 10.65
C PRO A 23 10.76 -4.92 11.38
N ARG A 24 10.91 -4.79 12.70
CA ARG A 24 9.98 -4.00 13.53
C ARG A 24 9.98 -2.53 13.10
N ALA A 25 8.84 -1.87 13.21
CA ALA A 25 8.72 -0.45 12.97
C ALA A 25 8.68 0.32 14.30
N SER A 26 9.47 1.38 14.41
CA SER A 26 9.55 2.21 15.62
C SER A 26 8.48 3.30 15.69
N ASN A 27 7.96 3.76 14.55
CA ASN A 27 7.00 4.87 14.49
C ASN A 27 5.92 4.64 13.40
N MET A 28 5.21 3.52 13.46
CA MET A 28 4.11 3.23 12.52
C MET A 28 2.88 4.07 12.88
N ILE A 29 2.57 5.08 12.06
CA ILE A 29 1.42 5.95 12.31
C ILE A 29 0.09 5.21 12.12
N GLU A 30 -0.87 5.48 12.99
CA GLU A 30 -2.24 5.00 12.85
C GLU A 30 -2.99 5.78 11.74
N LEU A 31 -3.64 5.06 10.83
CA LEU A 31 -4.46 5.70 9.81
C LEU A 31 -5.80 6.14 10.39
N LYS A 32 -6.18 7.39 10.13
CA LYS A 32 -7.53 7.91 10.39
C LYS A 32 -8.34 7.91 9.10
N TYR A 33 -9.64 7.67 9.24
CA TYR A 33 -10.56 7.77 8.11
C TYR A 33 -10.76 9.23 7.73
N ASP A 34 -10.75 9.52 6.44
CA ASP A 34 -10.96 10.85 5.90
C ASP A 34 -12.03 10.78 4.80
N CYS A 35 -13.16 11.43 5.05
CA CYS A 35 -14.30 11.45 4.14
C CYS A 35 -13.97 12.16 2.80
N THR A 36 -13.01 13.10 2.80
CA THR A 36 -12.55 13.78 1.59
C THR A 36 -11.85 12.80 0.66
N LEU A 37 -10.98 11.94 1.23
CA LEU A 37 -10.30 10.88 0.49
C LEU A 37 -11.27 9.80 0.03
N GLU A 38 -12.30 9.49 0.82
CA GLU A 38 -13.37 8.57 0.43
C GLU A 38 -14.11 9.07 -0.81
N VAL A 39 -14.56 10.33 -0.81
CA VAL A 39 -15.27 10.94 -1.94
C VAL A 39 -14.42 10.88 -3.20
N ALA A 40 -13.14 11.30 -3.12
CA ALA A 40 -12.23 11.23 -4.24
C ALA A 40 -12.03 9.78 -4.77
N ALA A 41 -11.87 8.81 -3.86
CA ALA A 41 -11.73 7.40 -4.23
C ALA A 41 -13.01 6.82 -4.86
N ARG A 42 -14.19 7.21 -4.37
CA ARG A 42 -15.49 6.80 -4.90
C ARG A 42 -15.68 7.35 -6.31
N ASP A 43 -15.48 8.65 -6.52
CA ASP A 43 -15.69 9.29 -7.81
C ASP A 43 -14.70 8.71 -8.85
N ARG A 44 -13.47 8.43 -8.40
CA ARG A 44 -12.48 7.71 -9.20
C ARG A 44 -12.94 6.30 -9.58
N ALA A 45 -13.48 5.53 -8.65
CA ALA A 45 -14.01 4.20 -8.93
C ALA A 45 -15.23 4.23 -9.88
N GLN A 46 -16.11 5.23 -9.73
CA GLN A 46 -17.28 5.42 -10.59
C GLN A 46 -16.90 5.75 -12.04
N SER A 47 -15.78 6.43 -12.26
CA SER A 47 -15.26 6.68 -13.61
C SER A 47 -14.77 5.40 -14.33
N CYS A 48 -14.76 4.24 -13.66
CA CYS A 48 -14.25 2.96 -14.18
C CYS A 48 -12.82 3.04 -14.73
N ALA A 49 -12.05 4.01 -14.26
CA ALA A 49 -10.78 4.32 -14.88
C ALA A 49 -9.72 3.25 -14.61
N THR A 50 -9.07 2.82 -15.68
CA THR A 50 -8.07 1.75 -15.66
C THR A 50 -6.65 2.26 -15.50
N ASN A 51 -6.38 3.52 -15.87
CA ASN A 51 -5.09 4.18 -15.64
C ASN A 51 -4.83 4.47 -14.15
N GLU A 52 -3.57 4.67 -13.79
CA GLU A 52 -3.20 5.22 -12.46
C GLU A 52 -3.26 6.75 -12.48
N ILE A 53 -3.51 7.34 -11.31
CA ILE A 53 -3.32 8.78 -11.11
C ILE A 53 -1.82 9.08 -11.17
N GLN A 54 -1.40 9.92 -12.11
CA GLN A 54 -0.01 10.32 -12.27
C GLN A 54 0.45 11.09 -11.02
N GLY A 55 1.52 10.61 -10.36
CA GLY A 55 2.00 11.16 -9.09
C GLY A 55 1.12 10.87 -7.86
N GLY A 56 0.03 10.10 -8.02
CA GLY A 56 -0.94 9.85 -6.96
C GLY A 56 -0.56 8.73 -5.98
N LEU A 57 -0.98 8.88 -4.72
CA LEU A 57 -0.99 7.83 -3.70
C LEU A 57 -2.28 7.00 -3.82
N GLU A 58 -2.43 6.25 -4.92
CA GLU A 58 -3.62 5.42 -5.17
C GLU A 58 -3.29 3.92 -5.06
N ASN A 59 -4.24 3.15 -4.51
CA ASN A 59 -4.28 1.70 -4.65
C ASN A 59 -5.63 1.31 -5.25
N LYS A 60 -5.60 0.48 -6.29
CA LYS A 60 -6.79 0.01 -7.01
C LYS A 60 -6.85 -1.51 -7.01
N TYR A 61 -8.06 -2.05 -6.96
CA TYR A 61 -8.32 -3.47 -7.11
C TYR A 61 -9.68 -3.66 -7.77
N MET A 62 -9.75 -4.52 -8.78
CA MET A 62 -10.98 -4.88 -9.48
C MET A 62 -11.34 -6.32 -9.11
N VAL A 63 -12.62 -6.55 -8.90
CA VAL A 63 -13.16 -7.87 -8.56
C VAL A 63 -14.46 -8.07 -9.32
N ALA A 64 -14.69 -9.29 -9.81
CA ALA A 64 -15.95 -9.62 -10.45
C ALA A 64 -17.09 -9.51 -9.42
N VAL A 65 -18.18 -8.84 -9.78
CA VAL A 65 -19.35 -8.67 -8.90
C VAL A 65 -19.89 -10.03 -8.46
N SER A 66 -19.91 -11.01 -9.36
CA SER A 66 -20.33 -12.40 -9.07
C SER A 66 -19.46 -13.12 -8.05
N SER A 67 -18.26 -12.62 -7.77
CA SER A 67 -17.32 -13.24 -6.83
C SER A 67 -17.37 -12.64 -5.42
N VAL A 68 -18.26 -11.67 -5.16
CA VAL A 68 -18.40 -11.00 -3.85
C VAL A 68 -19.87 -10.85 -3.48
N LYS A 69 -20.18 -10.99 -2.19
CA LYS A 69 -21.53 -10.78 -1.66
C LYS A 69 -21.94 -9.32 -1.67
N ASP A 70 -21.01 -8.44 -1.28
CA ASP A 70 -21.27 -7.02 -1.08
C ASP A 70 -19.99 -6.17 -1.24
N ARG A 71 -20.16 -4.85 -1.12
CA ARG A 71 -19.07 -3.88 -1.23
C ARG A 71 -18.04 -4.03 -0.12
N VAL A 72 -18.44 -4.47 1.08
CA VAL A 72 -17.53 -4.67 2.22
C VAL A 72 -16.59 -5.83 1.95
N GLU A 73 -17.10 -6.93 1.40
CA GLU A 73 -16.27 -8.05 0.96
C GLU A 73 -15.33 -7.65 -0.18
N ALA A 74 -15.81 -6.88 -1.16
CA ALA A 74 -14.97 -6.36 -2.24
C ALA A 74 -13.80 -5.51 -1.70
N MET A 75 -14.08 -4.59 -0.76
CA MET A 75 -13.05 -3.80 -0.08
C MET A 75 -12.08 -4.70 0.70
N ALA A 76 -12.59 -5.71 1.41
CA ALA A 76 -11.74 -6.65 2.15
C ALA A 76 -10.80 -7.45 1.24
N LYS A 77 -11.29 -7.90 0.08
CA LYS A 77 -10.46 -8.55 -0.95
C LYS A 77 -9.40 -7.58 -1.45
N GLY A 78 -9.76 -6.35 -1.83
CA GLY A 78 -8.79 -5.33 -2.25
C GLY A 78 -7.66 -5.11 -1.24
N VAL A 79 -8.00 -4.96 0.05
CA VAL A 79 -6.98 -4.83 1.10
C VAL A 79 -6.09 -6.08 1.20
N LYS A 80 -6.65 -7.29 1.17
CA LYS A 80 -5.85 -8.53 1.19
C LYS A 80 -4.89 -8.60 -0.01
N GLU A 81 -5.35 -8.17 -1.17
CA GLU A 81 -4.63 -8.18 -2.44
C GLU A 81 -3.47 -7.18 -2.46
N TRP A 82 -3.65 -6.00 -1.87
CA TRP A 82 -2.55 -5.05 -1.73
C TRP A 82 -1.48 -5.53 -0.75
N TRP A 83 -1.91 -6.15 0.37
CA TRP A 83 -1.00 -6.62 1.41
C TRP A 83 -0.22 -7.88 1.03
N LYS A 84 -0.79 -8.79 0.22
CA LYS A 84 -0.11 -10.04 -0.14
C LYS A 84 1.13 -9.84 -1.00
N GLN A 85 1.31 -8.68 -1.63
CA GLN A 85 2.44 -8.42 -2.53
C GLN A 85 3.80 -8.55 -1.84
N VAL A 86 3.89 -8.25 -0.53
CA VAL A 86 5.11 -8.47 0.29
C VAL A 86 5.61 -9.91 0.26
N ARG A 87 4.70 -10.88 0.05
CA ARG A 87 5.01 -12.32 -0.02
C ARG A 87 5.25 -12.82 -1.45
N LYS A 88 4.97 -12.00 -2.47
CA LYS A 88 5.01 -12.43 -3.88
C LYS A 88 6.17 -11.83 -4.66
N ASP A 89 6.52 -10.58 -4.37
CA ASP A 89 7.53 -9.87 -5.14
C ASP A 89 8.96 -10.12 -4.65
N ALA A 90 9.91 -9.60 -5.42
CA ALA A 90 11.31 -9.53 -5.01
C ALA A 90 11.39 -8.94 -3.58
N PRO A 91 12.06 -9.61 -2.63
CA PRO A 91 12.08 -9.17 -1.26
C PRO A 91 12.68 -7.76 -1.15
N ILE A 92 11.96 -6.82 -0.55
CA ILE A 92 12.59 -5.57 -0.10
C ILE A 92 13.66 -5.97 0.92
N GLY A 93 14.86 -5.43 0.73
CA GLY A 93 15.99 -5.64 1.63
C GLY A 93 15.67 -5.24 3.07
N MET A 94 16.50 -5.64 4.02
CA MET A 94 16.28 -5.32 5.44
C MET A 94 16.31 -3.82 5.76
N ALA A 95 16.93 -3.02 4.89
CA ALA A 95 16.88 -1.56 4.93
C ALA A 95 15.48 -0.98 4.63
N VAL A 96 14.53 -1.81 4.18
CA VAL A 96 13.11 -1.45 3.94
C VAL A 96 12.90 -0.18 3.09
N THR A 97 13.85 0.09 2.19
CA THR A 97 13.90 1.26 1.30
C THR A 97 13.11 1.01 0.02
N PHE A 98 12.14 1.88 -0.26
CA PHE A 98 11.51 1.94 -1.57
C PHE A 98 12.41 2.73 -2.53
N ARG A 99 12.56 2.26 -3.77
CA ARG A 99 13.48 2.79 -4.79
C ARG A 99 12.77 2.78 -6.13
N ASP A 100 13.29 3.49 -7.12
CA ASP A 100 12.66 3.64 -8.45
C ASP A 100 12.33 2.31 -9.12
N GLN A 101 13.22 1.31 -8.99
CA GLN A 101 12.96 -0.04 -9.50
C GLN A 101 11.70 -0.71 -8.92
N HIS A 102 11.25 -0.29 -7.73
CA HIS A 102 10.05 -0.81 -7.08
C HIS A 102 8.77 -0.06 -7.50
N GLN A 103 8.88 1.11 -8.13
CA GLN A 103 7.74 1.94 -8.54
C GLN A 103 6.83 1.21 -9.54
N TYR A 104 7.42 0.36 -10.38
CA TYR A 104 6.73 -0.40 -11.42
C TYR A 104 6.43 -1.84 -11.01
N LEU A 105 6.77 -2.23 -9.77
CA LEU A 105 6.52 -3.58 -9.25
C LEU A 105 5.21 -3.64 -8.45
N PRO A 106 4.54 -4.81 -8.39
CA PRO A 106 3.31 -4.97 -7.61
C PRO A 106 3.47 -4.60 -6.12
N ILE A 107 4.70 -4.70 -5.58
CA ILE A 107 5.02 -4.39 -4.18
C ILE A 107 4.68 -2.95 -3.78
N ARG A 108 4.56 -2.05 -4.76
CA ARG A 108 4.10 -0.67 -4.54
C ARG A 108 2.80 -0.61 -3.74
N SER A 109 1.85 -1.52 -3.99
CA SER A 109 0.55 -1.49 -3.30
C SER A 109 0.70 -1.81 -1.81
N PHE A 110 1.62 -2.72 -1.46
CA PHE A 110 1.97 -3.02 -0.07
C PHE A 110 2.70 -1.84 0.58
N THR A 111 3.58 -1.15 -0.15
CA THR A 111 4.32 -0.01 0.42
C THR A 111 3.46 1.25 0.61
N ARG A 112 2.43 1.47 -0.22
CA ARG A 112 1.47 2.58 -0.05
C ARG A 112 0.59 2.39 1.18
N VAL A 113 0.12 1.18 1.47
CA VAL A 113 -0.65 0.90 2.71
C VAL A 113 0.21 0.96 3.99
N ARG A 114 1.54 0.94 3.84
CA ARG A 114 2.52 1.15 4.91
C ARG A 114 2.73 2.63 5.23
N TYR A 115 2.40 3.58 4.33
CA TYR A 115 2.95 4.93 4.39
C TYR A 115 2.91 5.53 5.80
N ILE A 116 4.13 5.78 6.28
CA ILE A 116 4.49 6.46 7.50
C ILE A 116 5.09 7.78 6.98
N PRO A 117 4.72 8.96 7.48
CA PRO A 117 5.35 10.21 7.07
C PRO A 117 6.82 10.35 7.52
N THR A 118 7.53 9.27 7.87
CA THR A 118 8.98 9.28 8.11
C THR A 118 9.78 9.26 6.79
N LEU A 119 9.38 10.09 5.84
CA LEU A 119 10.20 10.48 4.70
C LEU A 119 10.50 11.98 4.83
N LEU A 120 10.99 12.36 6.02
CA LEU A 120 11.69 13.63 6.22
C LEU A 120 13.12 13.59 5.68
N LEU A 121 13.56 12.52 5.02
CA LEU A 121 14.87 12.49 4.35
C LEU A 121 14.76 11.69 3.05
N TYR A 122 15.20 12.32 1.96
CA TYR A 122 15.37 11.78 0.60
C TYR A 122 14.11 11.69 -0.30
N TYR A 123 13.50 12.84 -0.57
CA TYR A 123 13.38 13.23 -1.98
C TYR A 123 14.68 14.00 -2.31
N PRO A 124 15.62 13.49 -3.12
CA PRO A 124 16.52 14.39 -3.80
C PRO A 124 15.67 15.08 -4.87
N ARG A 125 15.00 16.17 -4.50
CA ARG A 125 14.69 17.19 -5.49
C ARG A 125 16.03 17.86 -5.79
N SER A 126 16.75 17.29 -6.75
CA SER A 126 17.71 18.04 -7.53
C SER A 126 16.92 19.08 -8.31
N ILE A 127 16.84 20.30 -7.79
CA ILE A 127 16.76 21.49 -8.62
C ILE A 127 17.88 22.39 -8.09
N GLU A 128 18.99 22.34 -8.81
CA GLU A 128 19.87 23.49 -8.97
C GLU A 128 19.01 24.67 -9.41
N VAL A 129 18.93 25.72 -8.59
CA VAL A 129 19.56 27.05 -8.76
C VAL A 129 19.49 27.76 -7.41
#